data_AF-A0A534TSW8-F1
#
_entry.id   AF-A0A534TSW8-F1
#
_cell.length_a   1.000
_cell.length_b   1.000
_cell.length_c   1.000
_cell.angle_alpha   90.00
_cell.angle_beta   90.00
_cell.angle_gamma   90.00
#
_symmetry.space_group_name_H-M   'P 1'
#
loop_
_entity.id
_entity.type
_entity.pdbx_description
1 polymer ?
#
loop_
_entity_poly.entity_id
_entity_poly.type
_entity_poly.pdbx_seq_one_letter_code
_entity_poly.pdbx_strand_id
1 'polypeptide(L)'
;RVGYVPQEPAFSADASVEAVVTAAVMDADVADPAERALRVAKALSRADFADLTARVGALSGGGVKRLAIARELARAPDVLLLDEPTNHLDVEGIIWLEELLRGQPLAYLVVSHDRWFLERAANRMIEINRAYPSGLFETVGRYSEFLARRDDALREHAAYQETLANRVRREIEWLRRGPKARTTKQQARVGTASRLIEELAVATERGTERRVAIDFTASGRRTQRLVVATALGKALGGRTIVDGIDLVLSPGMRLGLLGPNGSGKTTLLRLLAGALAPDRGTVQHADDLRVSHFDQHRAGLDPTMPLRRALAPEGDTVVYLGRALHVAAWAKRFLFQPERLGMPVGQLSGGERARVHLARLMLHPADLLLLDEPTNDLDIPTLENLEESLEEFPGAVVLVTHDRFLLERVATELLALDGRGGVERFADLAQWEDAHRAPAPAVRADGGPREAVARVIAGPKRLGYRERQEWESMEDRILAAESALAECQAALTDPAVAADSAEVARRYAAAEAARHSVEALYSRWAELDAKQH
;
A
#
# COMPACT_ATOMS: atom_id res chain seq x y z
N ARG A 1 7.62 31.21 10.85
CA ARG A 1 7.08 30.34 11.92
C ARG A 1 6.96 28.93 11.36
N VAL A 2 7.47 27.93 12.07
CA VAL A 2 7.42 26.53 11.64
C VAL A 2 6.50 25.77 12.59
N GLY A 3 5.50 25.08 12.05
CA GLY A 3 4.71 24.10 12.79
C GLY A 3 5.30 22.72 12.58
N TYR A 4 5.35 21.90 13.63
CA TYR A 4 5.87 20.53 13.53
C TYR A 4 4.89 19.55 14.17
N VAL A 5 4.46 18.57 13.37
CA VAL A 5 3.63 17.45 13.80
C VAL A 5 4.52 16.21 13.89
N PRO A 6 4.84 15.73 15.10
CA PRO A 6 5.68 14.56 15.27
C PRO A 6 4.96 13.26 14.89
N GLN A 7 5.75 12.20 14.65
CA GLN A 7 5.26 10.85 14.39
C GLN A 7 4.38 10.31 15.52
N GLU A 8 4.77 10.53 16.77
CA GLU A 8 3.99 10.16 17.96
C GLU A 8 3.65 11.41 18.79
N PRO A 9 2.52 12.09 18.50
CA PRO A 9 2.12 13.24 19.27
C PRO A 9 1.67 12.83 20.67
N ALA A 10 2.30 13.43 21.69
CA ALA A 10 1.97 13.21 23.09
C ALA A 10 1.26 14.43 23.68
N PHE A 11 0.09 14.19 24.29
CA PHE A 11 -0.67 15.19 25.02
C PHE A 11 -1.08 14.65 26.39
N SER A 12 -1.46 15.56 27.30
CA SER A 12 -2.05 15.16 28.58
C SER A 12 -3.40 14.48 28.35
N ALA A 13 -3.58 13.28 28.92
CA ALA A 13 -4.80 12.48 28.77
C ALA A 13 -6.05 13.17 29.34
N ASP A 14 -5.88 14.04 30.34
CA ASP A 14 -6.98 14.75 31.01
C ASP A 14 -7.40 16.04 30.30
N ALA A 15 -6.59 16.53 29.34
CA ALA A 15 -6.94 17.72 28.59
C ALA A 15 -8.09 17.45 27.62
N SER A 16 -8.95 18.44 27.40
CA SER A 16 -9.95 18.40 26.32
C SER A 16 -9.32 18.82 24.98
N VAL A 17 -9.88 18.35 23.86
CA VAL A 17 -9.51 18.75 22.50
C VAL A 17 -9.40 20.28 22.37
N GLU A 18 -10.43 21.02 22.81
CA GLU A 18 -10.45 22.48 22.75
C GLU A 18 -9.32 23.13 23.56
N ALA A 19 -9.06 22.64 24.78
CA ALA A 19 -8.00 23.16 25.66
C ALA A 19 -6.62 23.00 25.05
N VAL A 20 -6.33 21.88 24.37
CA VAL A 20 -5.04 21.64 23.70
C VAL A 20 -4.80 22.66 22.58
N VAL A 21 -5.81 22.91 21.76
CA VAL A 21 -5.71 23.89 20.65
C VAL A 21 -5.64 25.32 21.20
N THR A 22 -6.44 25.64 22.22
CA THR A 22 -6.44 26.96 22.87
C THR A 22 -5.07 27.28 23.48
N ALA A 23 -4.47 26.34 24.22
CA ALA A 23 -3.14 26.51 24.78
C ALA A 23 -2.09 26.82 23.71
N ALA A 24 -2.17 26.16 22.55
CA ALA A 24 -1.23 26.38 21.46
C ALA A 24 -1.33 27.78 20.83
N VAL A 25 -2.53 28.38 20.80
CA VAL A 25 -2.72 29.77 20.35
C VAL A 25 -2.24 30.76 21.40
N MET A 26 -2.42 30.44 22.70
CA MET A 26 -1.88 31.27 23.79
C MET A 26 -0.34 31.31 23.76
N ASP A 27 0.31 30.18 23.51
CA ASP A 27 1.78 30.10 23.35
C ASP A 27 2.30 30.92 22.15
N ALA A 28 1.46 31.17 21.15
CA ALA A 28 1.82 31.90 19.93
C ALA A 28 1.74 33.43 20.10
N ASP A 29 1.52 33.92 21.33
CA ASP A 29 1.49 35.33 21.73
C ASP A 29 0.52 36.21 20.91
N VAL A 30 -0.66 35.65 20.60
CA VAL A 30 -1.72 36.39 19.90
C VAL A 30 -2.42 37.32 20.90
N ALA A 31 -2.11 38.62 20.83
CA ALA A 31 -2.59 39.61 21.79
C ALA A 31 -4.13 39.70 21.85
N ASP A 32 -4.81 39.73 20.70
CA ASP A 32 -6.27 39.91 20.62
C ASP A 32 -7.06 38.64 21.00
N PRO A 33 -7.89 38.68 22.07
CA PRO A 33 -8.77 37.56 22.43
C PRO A 33 -9.76 37.13 21.34
N ALA A 34 -10.25 38.06 20.52
CA ALA A 34 -11.21 37.74 19.46
C ALA A 34 -10.52 36.98 18.32
N GLU A 35 -9.32 37.42 17.94
CA GLU A 35 -8.45 36.71 17.00
C GLU A 35 -8.09 35.31 17.50
N ARG A 36 -7.81 35.15 18.80
CA ARG A 36 -7.54 33.84 19.41
C ARG A 36 -8.71 32.88 19.26
N ALA A 37 -9.91 33.31 19.64
CA ALA A 37 -11.13 32.50 19.53
C ALA A 37 -11.39 32.09 18.08
N LEU A 38 -11.20 33.01 17.13
CA LEU A 38 -11.38 32.72 15.70
C LEU A 38 -10.39 31.67 15.19
N ARG A 39 -9.11 31.74 15.59
CA ARG A 39 -8.08 30.77 15.20
C ARG A 39 -8.38 29.37 15.76
N VAL A 40 -8.79 29.29 17.03
CA VAL A 40 -9.19 28.03 17.66
C VAL A 40 -10.40 27.44 16.95
N ALA A 41 -11.47 28.23 16.75
CA ALA A 41 -12.68 27.76 16.07
C ALA A 41 -12.40 27.28 14.64
N LYS A 42 -11.56 28.01 13.89
CA LYS A 42 -11.17 27.63 12.53
C LYS A 42 -10.35 26.34 12.50
N ALA A 43 -9.42 26.15 13.43
CA ALA A 43 -8.60 24.93 13.50
C ALA A 43 -9.44 23.71 13.91
N LEU A 44 -10.34 23.86 14.89
CA LEU A 44 -11.21 22.79 15.36
C LEU A 44 -12.26 22.40 14.31
N SER A 45 -12.90 23.38 13.67
CA SER A 45 -13.84 23.15 12.56
C SER A 45 -13.19 22.39 11.40
N ARG A 46 -11.87 22.54 11.22
CA ARG A 46 -11.12 21.84 10.18
C ARG A 46 -10.71 20.44 10.56
N ALA A 47 -10.62 20.09 11.84
CA ALA A 47 -10.22 18.74 12.26
C ALA A 47 -11.36 17.73 12.40
N ASP A 48 -12.58 18.18 12.12
CA ASP A 48 -13.77 17.33 11.99
C ASP A 48 -14.00 16.46 13.25
N PHE A 49 -13.88 17.08 14.42
CA PHE A 49 -14.21 16.43 15.70
C PHE A 49 -15.70 16.59 16.01
N ALA A 50 -16.38 15.48 16.31
CA ALA A 50 -17.78 15.48 16.74
C ALA A 50 -17.99 16.09 18.14
N ASP A 51 -17.02 15.91 19.04
CA ASP A 51 -17.05 16.44 20.42
C ASP A 51 -15.73 17.15 20.75
N LEU A 52 -15.79 18.46 20.94
CA LEU A 52 -14.64 19.32 21.27
C LEU A 52 -14.29 19.29 22.76
N THR A 53 -15.19 18.77 23.60
CA THR A 53 -15.01 18.64 25.05
C THR A 53 -14.43 17.27 25.44
N ALA A 54 -14.38 16.34 24.48
CA ALA A 54 -13.80 15.01 24.68
C ALA A 54 -12.37 15.10 25.21
N ARG A 55 -12.05 14.21 26.16
CA ARG A 55 -10.70 14.08 26.72
C ARG A 55 -9.77 13.41 25.73
N VAL A 56 -8.51 13.85 25.67
CA VAL A 56 -7.53 13.27 24.75
C VAL A 56 -7.32 11.77 25.01
N GLY A 57 -7.38 11.33 26.27
CA GLY A 57 -7.25 9.90 26.61
C GLY A 57 -8.37 9.00 26.06
N ALA A 58 -9.49 9.57 25.61
CA ALA A 58 -10.59 8.84 24.98
C ALA A 58 -10.52 8.85 23.44
N LEU A 59 -9.58 9.60 22.84
CA LEU A 59 -9.42 9.67 21.40
C LEU A 59 -8.71 8.41 20.87
N SER A 60 -9.09 7.98 19.67
CA SER A 60 -8.31 7.00 18.91
C SER A 60 -6.95 7.60 18.50
N GLY A 61 -5.98 6.75 18.12
CA GLY A 61 -4.68 7.22 17.62
C GLY A 61 -4.82 8.21 16.45
N GLY A 62 -5.74 7.94 15.52
CA GLY A 62 -6.07 8.88 14.44
C GLY A 62 -6.66 10.20 14.94
N GLY A 63 -7.52 10.18 15.96
CA GLY A 63 -8.03 11.38 16.62
C GLY A 63 -6.92 12.22 17.27
N VAL A 64 -5.96 11.57 17.93
CA VAL A 64 -4.77 12.25 18.48
C VAL A 64 -3.93 12.92 17.38
N LYS A 65 -3.77 12.26 16.23
CA LYS A 65 -3.06 12.82 15.08
C LYS A 65 -3.80 14.02 14.46
N ARG A 66 -5.13 13.93 14.28
CA ARG A 66 -5.97 15.07 13.84
C ARG A 66 -5.85 16.26 14.79
N LEU A 67 -5.83 16.02 16.10
CA LEU A 67 -5.65 17.05 17.12
C LEU A 67 -4.27 17.74 17.00
N ALA A 68 -3.21 16.97 16.77
CA ALA A 68 -1.87 17.51 16.59
C ALA A 68 -1.79 18.45 15.37
N ILE A 69 -2.42 18.07 14.27
CA ILE A 69 -2.48 18.89 13.06
C ILE A 69 -3.30 20.17 13.31
N ALA A 70 -4.48 20.07 13.94
CA ALA A 70 -5.28 21.24 14.30
C ALA A 70 -4.52 22.22 15.20
N ARG A 71 -3.83 21.69 16.22
CA ARG A 71 -3.01 22.47 17.15
C ARG A 71 -1.96 23.30 16.40
N GLU A 72 -1.21 22.67 15.50
CA GLU A 72 -0.17 23.38 14.75
C GLU A 72 -0.77 24.37 13.76
N LEU A 73 -1.89 24.04 13.09
CA LEU A 73 -2.58 24.98 12.21
C LEU A 73 -3.13 26.21 12.95
N ALA A 74 -3.56 26.05 14.21
CA ALA A 74 -4.07 27.15 15.03
C ALA A 74 -3.00 28.23 15.31
N ARG A 75 -1.72 27.83 15.30
CA ARG A 75 -0.57 28.73 15.45
C ARG A 75 -0.28 29.58 14.20
N ALA A 76 -0.97 29.33 13.09
CA ALA A 76 -0.77 29.97 11.79
C ALA A 76 0.71 29.92 11.34
N PRO A 77 1.28 28.71 11.13
CA PRO A 77 2.65 28.54 10.67
C PRO A 77 2.78 28.99 9.21
N ASP A 78 4.00 29.37 8.82
CA ASP A 78 4.34 29.67 7.42
C ASP A 78 4.80 28.40 6.68
N VAL A 79 5.39 27.46 7.44
CA VAL A 79 5.80 26.14 6.96
C VAL A 79 5.32 25.08 7.95
N LEU A 80 4.70 24.01 7.46
CA LEU A 80 4.27 22.86 8.26
C LEU A 80 5.14 21.63 7.97
N LEU A 81 5.73 21.06 9.01
CA LEU A 81 6.51 19.83 8.94
C LEU A 81 5.66 18.68 9.50
N LEU A 82 5.45 17.64 8.69
CA LEU A 82 4.60 16.51 9.02
C LEU A 82 5.44 15.23 8.97
N ASP A 83 5.55 14.54 10.11
CA ASP A 83 6.30 13.30 10.23
C ASP A 83 5.32 12.13 10.38
N GLU A 84 5.23 11.27 9.36
CA GLU A 84 4.27 10.17 9.21
C GLU A 84 2.84 10.55 9.66
N PRO A 85 2.19 11.52 8.97
CA PRO A 85 0.88 12.00 9.39
C PRO A 85 -0.25 11.03 9.05
N THR A 86 -0.03 10.09 8.14
CA THR A 86 -1.00 9.07 7.71
C THR A 86 -1.09 7.90 8.69
N ASN A 87 -0.04 7.66 9.49
CA ASN A 87 -0.04 6.56 10.47
C ASN A 87 -1.22 6.68 11.44
N HIS A 88 -1.91 5.55 11.63
CA HIS A 88 -3.09 5.41 12.49
C HIS A 88 -4.33 6.19 12.04
N LEU A 89 -4.29 6.88 10.90
CA LEU A 89 -5.50 7.39 10.26
C LEU A 89 -6.19 6.26 9.49
N ASP A 90 -7.51 6.21 9.59
CA ASP A 90 -8.31 5.42 8.68
C ASP A 90 -8.41 6.09 7.31
N VAL A 91 -9.03 5.38 6.37
CA VAL A 91 -9.18 5.84 4.98
C VAL A 91 -9.86 7.21 4.91
N GLU A 92 -10.87 7.46 5.75
CA GLU A 92 -11.56 8.77 5.86
C GLU A 92 -10.62 9.86 6.40
N GLY A 93 -9.84 9.55 7.44
CA GLY A 93 -8.82 10.45 7.97
C GLY A 93 -7.74 10.82 6.95
N ILE A 94 -7.35 9.89 6.09
CA ILE A 94 -6.38 10.17 5.01
C ILE A 94 -7.00 11.14 3.98
N ILE A 95 -8.24 10.90 3.53
CA ILE A 95 -8.95 11.81 2.60
C ILE A 95 -9.05 13.21 3.18
N TRP A 96 -9.47 13.30 4.44
CA TRP A 96 -9.56 14.55 5.18
C TRP A 96 -8.22 15.32 5.16
N LEU A 97 -7.11 14.62 5.43
CA LEU A 97 -5.79 15.22 5.44
C LEU A 97 -5.36 15.71 4.04
N GLU A 98 -5.60 14.90 3.01
CA GLU A 98 -5.34 15.29 1.63
C GLU A 98 -6.10 16.57 1.24
N GLU A 99 -7.38 16.65 1.57
CA GLU A 99 -8.22 17.82 1.30
C GLU A 99 -7.77 19.05 2.11
N LEU A 100 -7.40 18.85 3.37
CA LEU A 100 -6.89 19.90 4.23
C LEU A 100 -5.61 20.54 3.69
N LEU A 101 -4.68 19.72 3.19
CA LEU A 101 -3.40 20.19 2.65
C LEU A 101 -3.56 20.82 1.26
N ARG A 102 -4.45 20.28 0.41
CA ARG A 102 -4.76 20.88 -0.90
C ARG A 102 -5.54 22.20 -0.78
N GLY A 103 -6.39 22.33 0.24
CA GLY A 103 -7.23 23.50 0.44
C GLY A 103 -6.54 24.71 1.08
N GLN A 104 -5.26 24.62 1.46
CA GLN A 104 -4.55 25.71 2.15
C GLN A 104 -3.34 26.22 1.36
N PRO A 105 -3.17 27.55 1.23
CA PRO A 105 -1.98 28.15 0.65
C PRO A 105 -0.83 28.14 1.67
N LEU A 106 -0.38 26.95 2.07
CA LEU A 106 0.65 26.72 3.08
C LEU A 106 1.77 25.88 2.48
N ALA A 107 3.03 26.27 2.70
CA ALA A 107 4.15 25.41 2.37
C ALA A 107 4.26 24.29 3.41
N TYR A 108 4.42 23.05 2.97
CA TYR A 108 4.61 21.93 3.88
C TYR A 108 5.66 20.94 3.37
N LEU A 109 6.29 20.25 4.31
CA LEU A 109 7.16 19.11 4.06
C LEU A 109 6.56 17.93 4.79
N VAL A 110 6.33 16.85 4.07
CA VAL A 110 5.76 15.62 4.63
C VAL A 110 6.71 14.45 4.42
N VAL A 111 6.92 13.68 5.47
CA VAL A 111 7.54 12.36 5.44
C VAL A 111 6.41 11.35 5.59
N SER A 112 6.25 10.46 4.63
CA SER A 112 5.17 9.48 4.60
C SER A 112 5.61 8.26 3.79
N HIS A 113 5.19 7.08 4.23
CA HIS A 113 5.28 5.85 3.43
C HIS A 113 4.04 5.60 2.56
N ASP A 114 2.96 6.36 2.77
CA ASP A 114 1.73 6.27 1.98
C ASP A 114 1.90 6.91 0.60
N ARG A 115 2.06 6.05 -0.41
CA ARG A 115 2.30 6.42 -1.80
C ARG A 115 1.13 7.17 -2.43
N TRP A 116 -0.10 6.81 -2.05
CA TRP A 116 -1.31 7.43 -2.60
C TRP A 116 -1.51 8.84 -2.07
N PHE A 117 -1.27 9.00 -0.76
CA PHE A 117 -1.21 10.31 -0.12
C PHE A 117 -0.14 11.19 -0.77
N LEU A 118 1.07 10.66 -1.00
CA LEU A 118 2.14 11.40 -1.68
C LEU A 118 1.75 11.79 -3.12
N GLU A 119 1.12 10.90 -3.89
CA GLU A 119 0.63 11.18 -5.24
C GLU A 119 -0.36 12.34 -5.29
N ARG A 120 -1.25 12.45 -4.27
CA ARG A 120 -2.32 13.44 -4.23
C ARG A 120 -1.95 14.74 -3.52
N ALA A 121 -1.07 14.70 -2.53
CA ALA A 121 -0.68 15.86 -1.75
C ALA A 121 0.57 16.53 -2.33
N ALA A 122 1.65 15.78 -2.59
CA ALA A 122 2.95 16.36 -2.93
C ALA A 122 3.06 16.76 -4.42
N ASN A 123 3.85 17.81 -4.66
CA ASN A 123 4.18 18.32 -6.00
C ASN A 123 5.71 18.35 -6.27
N ARG A 124 6.51 17.90 -5.29
CA ARG A 124 7.96 17.77 -5.35
C ARG A 124 8.36 16.64 -4.43
N MET A 125 9.15 15.70 -4.95
CA MET A 125 9.61 14.52 -4.21
C MET A 125 11.09 14.60 -3.97
N ILE A 126 11.48 14.13 -2.79
CA ILE A 126 12.84 14.08 -2.32
C ILE A 126 13.05 12.68 -1.73
N GLU A 127 13.97 11.92 -2.30
CA GLU A 127 14.40 10.63 -1.77
C GLU A 127 15.82 10.75 -1.22
N ILE A 128 16.02 10.33 0.02
CA ILE A 128 17.34 10.26 0.65
C ILE A 128 17.85 8.84 0.51
N ASN A 129 18.87 8.65 -0.33
CA ASN A 129 19.42 7.33 -0.59
C ASN A 129 20.90 7.41 -0.92
N ARG A 130 21.68 6.45 -0.37
CA ARG A 130 23.12 6.34 -0.61
C ARG A 130 23.47 5.89 -2.02
N ALA A 131 22.50 5.31 -2.74
CA ALA A 131 22.64 4.99 -4.16
C ALA A 131 22.96 6.24 -4.99
N TYR A 132 22.46 7.41 -4.57
CA TYR A 132 22.69 8.66 -5.27
C TYR A 132 24.05 9.28 -4.90
N PRO A 133 24.80 9.84 -5.87
CA PRO A 133 26.10 10.46 -5.60
C PRO A 133 26.07 11.60 -4.56
N SER A 134 24.98 12.38 -4.54
CA SER A 134 24.69 13.46 -3.59
C SER A 134 24.04 12.98 -2.28
N GLY A 135 23.68 11.70 -2.19
CA GLY A 135 22.86 11.15 -1.10
C GLY A 135 21.36 11.52 -1.20
N LEU A 136 20.96 12.25 -2.24
CA LEU A 136 19.62 12.80 -2.42
C LEU A 136 19.24 12.78 -3.91
N PHE A 137 18.05 12.31 -4.22
CA PHE A 137 17.41 12.45 -5.52
C PHE A 137 16.15 13.29 -5.39
N GLU A 138 16.03 14.31 -6.23
CA GLU A 138 14.95 15.27 -6.16
C GLU A 138 14.32 15.46 -7.54
N THR A 139 12.99 15.48 -7.57
CA THR A 139 12.23 15.78 -8.80
C THR A 139 10.99 16.61 -8.49
N VAL A 140 10.69 17.57 -9.36
CA VAL A 140 9.38 18.24 -9.41
C VAL A 140 8.41 17.38 -10.20
N GLY A 141 7.20 17.16 -9.68
CA GLY A 141 6.19 16.29 -10.29
C GLY A 141 5.29 15.66 -9.23
N ARG A 142 4.48 14.66 -9.62
CA ARG A 142 3.76 13.75 -8.70
C ARG A 142 4.57 12.48 -8.42
N TYR A 143 4.13 11.67 -7.46
CA TYR A 143 4.88 10.49 -7.02
C TYR A 143 5.12 9.49 -8.17
N SER A 144 4.13 9.30 -9.04
CA SER A 144 4.22 8.50 -10.27
C SER A 144 5.32 8.99 -11.22
N GLU A 145 5.45 10.30 -11.43
CA GLU A 145 6.52 10.88 -12.25
C GLU A 145 7.90 10.74 -11.59
N PHE A 146 7.95 10.87 -10.26
CA PHE A 146 9.14 10.63 -9.48
C PHE A 146 9.62 9.18 -9.64
N LEU A 147 8.72 8.20 -9.57
CA LEU A 147 9.05 6.78 -9.77
C LEU A 147 9.65 6.53 -11.17
N ALA A 148 9.04 7.06 -12.22
CA ALA A 148 9.57 6.89 -13.58
C ALA A 148 10.99 7.46 -13.72
N ARG A 149 11.22 8.68 -13.20
CA ARG A 149 12.54 9.32 -13.23
C ARG A 149 13.56 8.63 -12.34
N ARG A 150 13.13 8.11 -11.19
CA ARG A 150 13.95 7.29 -10.29
C ARG A 150 14.43 6.04 -11.02
N ASP A 151 13.52 5.34 -11.68
CA ASP A 151 13.84 4.11 -12.40
C ASP A 151 14.76 4.37 -13.60
N ASP A 152 14.56 5.48 -14.32
CA ASP A 152 15.50 5.95 -15.35
C ASP A 152 16.90 6.21 -14.76
N ALA A 153 16.98 6.96 -13.66
CA ALA A 153 18.25 7.29 -13.00
C ALA A 153 18.97 6.03 -12.48
N LEU A 154 18.23 5.07 -11.91
CA LEU A 154 18.78 3.79 -11.47
C LEU A 154 19.28 2.94 -12.65
N ARG A 155 18.55 2.92 -13.77
CA ARG A 155 18.98 2.23 -15.00
C ARG A 155 20.24 2.85 -15.59
N GLU A 156 20.31 4.17 -15.67
CA GLU A 156 21.52 4.89 -16.09
C GLU A 156 22.71 4.60 -15.17
N HIS A 157 22.47 4.58 -13.85
CA HIS A 157 23.49 4.26 -12.87
C HIS A 157 24.00 2.82 -13.03
N ALA A 158 23.12 1.84 -13.20
CA ALA A 158 23.47 0.45 -13.43
C ALA A 158 24.28 0.26 -14.73
N ALA A 159 23.86 0.90 -15.82
CA ALA A 159 24.59 0.87 -17.09
C ALA A 159 25.99 1.49 -16.95
N TYR A 160 26.10 2.63 -16.26
CA TYR A 160 27.40 3.25 -15.95
C TYR A 160 28.29 2.31 -15.14
N GLN A 161 27.77 1.69 -14.08
CA GLN A 161 28.50 0.72 -13.27
C GLN A 161 29.00 -0.46 -14.10
N GLU A 162 28.19 -1.00 -15.00
CA GLU A 162 28.59 -2.09 -15.89
C GLU A 162 29.74 -1.67 -16.82
N THR A 163 29.64 -0.48 -17.44
CA THR A 163 30.71 0.02 -18.31
C THR A 163 32.01 0.24 -17.53
N LEU A 164 31.93 0.74 -16.30
CA LEU A 164 33.07 0.93 -15.40
C LEU A 164 33.67 -0.42 -14.99
N ALA A 165 32.85 -1.41 -14.63
CA ALA A 165 33.27 -2.76 -14.29
C ALA A 165 34.03 -3.42 -15.45
N ASN A 166 33.54 -3.26 -16.68
CA ASN A 166 34.20 -3.76 -17.89
C ASN A 166 35.53 -3.04 -18.18
N ARG A 167 35.66 -1.76 -17.85
CA ARG A 167 36.95 -1.03 -17.93
C ARG A 167 37.94 -1.52 -16.87
N VAL A 168 37.50 -1.64 -15.62
CA VAL A 168 38.31 -2.16 -14.52
C VAL A 168 38.80 -3.57 -14.80
N ARG A 169 37.94 -4.45 -15.33
CA ARG A 169 38.32 -5.83 -15.70
C ARG A 169 39.49 -5.86 -16.67
N ARG A 170 39.46 -5.00 -17.71
CA ARG A 170 40.56 -4.88 -18.69
C ARG A 170 41.86 -4.36 -18.06
N GLU A 171 41.77 -3.39 -17.16
CA GLU A 171 42.95 -2.87 -16.47
C GLU A 171 43.54 -3.88 -15.45
N ILE A 172 42.70 -4.64 -14.74
CA ILE A 172 43.15 -5.75 -13.87
C ILE A 172 43.86 -6.82 -14.70
N GLU A 173 43.34 -7.18 -15.86
CA GLU A 173 43.99 -8.14 -16.75
C GLU A 173 45.36 -7.61 -17.23
N TRP A 174 45.45 -6.32 -17.59
CA TRP A 174 46.71 -5.68 -17.93
C TRP A 174 47.71 -5.69 -16.76
N LEU A 175 47.26 -5.39 -15.54
CA LEU A 175 48.09 -5.45 -14.33
C LEU A 175 48.58 -6.88 -14.04
N ARG A 176 47.72 -7.89 -14.22
CA ARG A 176 48.09 -9.32 -14.04
C ARG A 176 49.19 -9.77 -15.00
N ARG A 177 49.28 -9.17 -16.20
CA ARG A 177 50.36 -9.45 -17.17
C ARG A 177 51.74 -8.92 -16.73
N GLY A 178 51.84 -8.26 -15.57
CA GLY A 178 53.10 -7.84 -14.96
C GLY A 178 53.85 -6.75 -15.73
N PRO A 179 53.22 -5.61 -16.07
CA PRO A 179 53.92 -4.51 -16.70
C PRO A 179 55.00 -3.98 -15.75
N LYS A 180 56.27 -3.94 -16.22
CA LYS A 180 57.38 -3.36 -15.45
C LYS A 180 57.16 -1.86 -15.36
N ALA A 181 56.64 -1.34 -14.24
CA ALA A 181 56.32 0.07 -14.00
C ALA A 181 57.56 0.98 -13.88
N ARG A 182 58.46 0.91 -14.87
CA ARG A 182 59.75 1.63 -14.93
C ARG A 182 59.65 2.96 -15.67
N THR A 183 58.55 3.22 -16.39
CA THR A 183 58.35 4.45 -17.18
C THR A 183 57.20 5.28 -16.61
N THR A 184 57.29 6.61 -16.72
CA THR A 184 56.28 7.57 -16.24
C THR A 184 54.89 7.27 -16.80
N LYS A 185 54.81 6.82 -18.07
CA LYS A 185 53.56 6.44 -18.74
C LYS A 185 52.93 5.17 -18.14
N GLN A 186 53.74 4.18 -17.77
CA GLN A 186 53.24 2.97 -17.11
C GLN A 186 52.82 3.26 -15.66
N GLN A 187 53.57 4.11 -14.94
CA GLN A 187 53.17 4.56 -13.60
C GLN A 187 51.84 5.33 -13.63
N ALA A 188 51.64 6.23 -14.59
CA ALA A 188 50.37 6.95 -14.78
C ALA A 188 49.20 6.00 -15.09
N ARG A 189 49.43 4.94 -15.88
CA ARG A 189 48.42 3.92 -16.16
C ARG A 189 48.07 3.08 -14.94
N VAL A 190 49.06 2.68 -14.13
CA VAL A 190 48.82 2.01 -12.84
C VAL A 190 47.98 2.90 -11.92
N GLY A 191 48.31 4.18 -11.79
CA GLY A 191 47.51 5.13 -11.01
C GLY A 191 46.08 5.29 -11.52
N THR A 192 45.90 5.32 -12.85
CA THR A 192 44.57 5.36 -13.47
C THR A 192 43.77 4.09 -13.18
N ALA A 193 44.38 2.92 -13.28
CA ALA A 193 43.75 1.64 -12.95
C ALA A 193 43.33 1.57 -11.48
N SER A 194 44.21 1.98 -10.55
CA SER A 194 43.88 2.03 -9.12
C SER A 194 42.68 2.94 -8.84
N ARG A 195 42.64 4.12 -9.46
CA ARG A 195 41.51 5.05 -9.32
C ARG A 195 40.20 4.46 -9.87
N LEU A 196 40.23 3.80 -11.03
CA LEU A 196 39.05 3.14 -11.59
C LEU A 196 38.55 1.98 -10.71
N ILE A 197 39.46 1.24 -10.08
CA ILE A 197 39.11 0.17 -9.12
C ILE A 197 38.41 0.76 -7.89
N GLU A 198 38.95 1.86 -7.34
CA GLU A 198 38.36 2.56 -6.20
C GLU A 198 37.00 3.15 -6.54
N GLU A 199 36.87 3.78 -7.71
CA GLU A 199 35.61 4.33 -8.22
C GLU A 199 34.54 3.23 -8.37
N LEU A 200 34.92 2.05 -8.90
CA LEU A 200 34.02 0.91 -9.00
C LEU A 200 33.63 0.36 -7.63
N ALA A 201 34.57 0.30 -6.68
CA ALA A 201 34.28 -0.16 -5.32
C ALA A 201 33.23 0.74 -4.65
N VAL A 202 33.43 2.06 -4.71
CA VAL A 202 32.47 3.04 -4.17
C VAL A 202 31.12 2.95 -4.88
N ALA A 203 31.11 2.85 -6.21
CA ALA A 203 29.86 2.72 -6.97
C ALA A 203 29.11 1.42 -6.62
N THR A 204 29.82 0.30 -6.53
CA THR A 204 29.23 -1.00 -6.16
C THR A 204 28.66 -0.97 -4.75
N GLU A 205 29.36 -0.36 -3.79
CA GLU A 205 28.87 -0.20 -2.42
C GLU A 205 27.59 0.66 -2.35
N ARG A 206 27.46 1.68 -3.20
CA ARG A 206 26.26 2.53 -3.32
C ARG A 206 25.09 1.82 -3.99
N GLY A 207 25.36 1.07 -5.07
CA GLY A 207 24.34 0.33 -5.82
C GLY A 207 23.87 -0.96 -5.15
N THR A 208 24.60 -1.45 -4.14
CA THR A 208 24.16 -2.59 -3.33
C THR A 208 23.14 -2.11 -2.29
N GLU A 209 21.96 -1.69 -2.75
CA GLU A 209 20.81 -1.61 -1.85
C GLU A 209 20.50 -3.00 -1.34
N ARG A 210 20.77 -3.22 -0.06
CA ARG A 210 20.35 -4.44 0.61
C ARG A 210 18.87 -4.31 0.85
N ARG A 211 18.07 -5.06 0.09
CA ARG A 211 16.62 -5.17 0.29
C ARG A 211 16.30 -6.29 1.26
N VAL A 212 15.16 -6.15 1.95
CA VAL A 212 14.64 -7.24 2.77
C VAL A 212 14.12 -8.32 1.81
N ALA A 213 14.70 -9.52 1.88
CA ALA A 213 14.19 -10.64 1.11
C ALA A 213 12.96 -11.20 1.82
N ILE A 214 11.77 -10.91 1.29
CA ILE A 214 10.49 -11.45 1.74
C ILE A 214 10.05 -12.51 0.73
N ASP A 215 9.79 -13.72 1.22
CA ASP A 215 9.31 -14.83 0.40
C ASP A 215 8.55 -15.80 1.32
N PHE A 216 7.23 -15.73 1.20
CA PHE A 216 6.28 -16.56 1.93
C PHE A 216 6.12 -17.93 1.28
N THR A 217 6.12 -18.96 2.12
CA THR A 217 6.07 -20.34 1.66
C THR A 217 4.71 -20.95 1.93
N ALA A 218 4.14 -21.59 0.91
CA ALA A 218 2.94 -22.39 1.09
C ALA A 218 3.24 -23.83 1.49
N SER A 219 2.28 -24.52 2.11
CA SER A 219 2.46 -25.94 2.45
C SER A 219 2.44 -26.87 1.22
N GLY A 220 2.09 -26.36 0.04
CA GLY A 220 2.00 -27.14 -1.22
C GLY A 220 0.71 -27.95 -1.38
N ARG A 221 -0.35 -27.60 -0.64
CA ARG A 221 -1.66 -28.28 -0.69
C ARG A 221 -2.40 -28.10 -2.03
N ARG A 222 -3.25 -29.08 -2.36
CA ARG A 222 -4.11 -29.10 -3.56
C ARG A 222 -5.60 -28.86 -3.27
N THR A 223 -5.97 -28.65 -2.01
CA THR A 223 -7.36 -28.42 -1.59
C THR A 223 -7.84 -27.06 -2.09
N GLN A 224 -8.98 -27.04 -2.78
CA GLN A 224 -9.51 -25.83 -3.43
C GLN A 224 -10.25 -24.89 -2.46
N ARG A 225 -10.73 -25.39 -1.32
CA ARG A 225 -11.41 -24.58 -0.29
C ARG A 225 -10.60 -24.66 0.99
N LEU A 226 -10.10 -23.53 1.46
CA LEU A 226 -9.29 -23.43 2.68
C LEU A 226 -10.15 -23.09 3.89
N VAL A 227 -11.02 -22.09 3.74
CA VAL A 227 -11.98 -21.68 4.78
C VAL A 227 -13.34 -21.45 4.13
N VAL A 228 -14.39 -21.99 4.73
CA VAL A 228 -15.78 -21.75 4.34
C VAL A 228 -16.53 -21.20 5.54
N ALA A 229 -16.90 -19.93 5.47
CA ALA A 229 -17.79 -19.29 6.42
C ALA A 229 -19.20 -19.25 5.82
N THR A 230 -20.21 -19.67 6.60
CA THR A 230 -21.61 -19.69 6.18
C THR A 230 -22.48 -19.01 7.22
N ALA A 231 -23.27 -18.03 6.77
CA ALA A 231 -24.16 -17.20 7.59
C ALA A 231 -23.48 -16.68 8.88
N LEU A 232 -22.21 -16.27 8.76
CA LEU A 232 -21.37 -15.91 9.90
C LEU A 232 -21.92 -14.69 10.63
N GLY A 233 -22.17 -14.84 11.92
CA GLY A 233 -22.66 -13.77 12.79
C GLY A 233 -21.84 -13.65 14.07
N LYS A 234 -21.48 -12.43 14.44
CA LYS A 234 -20.78 -12.13 15.70
C LYS A 234 -21.20 -10.76 16.26
N ALA A 235 -21.45 -10.72 17.57
CA ALA A 235 -21.60 -9.49 18.32
C ALA A 235 -20.58 -9.43 19.48
N LEU A 236 -20.08 -8.23 19.77
CA LEU A 236 -19.17 -7.97 20.89
C LEU A 236 -19.64 -6.72 21.63
N GLY A 237 -19.78 -6.82 22.95
CA GLY A 237 -20.16 -5.68 23.80
C GLY A 237 -21.50 -5.03 23.41
N GLY A 238 -22.45 -5.79 22.85
CA GLY A 238 -23.75 -5.28 22.39
C GLY A 238 -23.74 -4.65 20.99
N ARG A 239 -22.59 -4.61 20.30
CA ARG A 239 -22.47 -4.16 18.91
C ARG A 239 -22.36 -5.36 17.98
N THR A 240 -23.19 -5.40 16.94
CA THR A 240 -23.08 -6.38 15.86
C THR A 240 -21.86 -6.05 15.01
N ILE A 241 -20.95 -7.02 14.86
CA ILE A 241 -19.73 -6.89 14.08
C ILE A 241 -19.97 -7.39 12.66
N VAL A 242 -20.59 -8.56 12.53
CA VAL A 242 -20.97 -9.19 11.26
C VAL A 242 -22.30 -9.91 11.44
N ASP A 243 -23.17 -9.87 10.43
CA ASP A 243 -24.46 -10.59 10.44
C ASP A 243 -24.75 -11.25 9.10
N GLY A 244 -24.61 -12.58 9.05
CA GLY A 244 -25.01 -13.39 7.90
C GLY A 244 -24.03 -13.39 6.73
N ILE A 245 -22.72 -13.35 6.99
CA ILE A 245 -21.72 -13.35 5.91
C ILE A 245 -21.45 -14.77 5.44
N ASP A 246 -21.54 -14.98 4.12
CA ASP A 246 -20.98 -16.14 3.44
C ASP A 246 -19.64 -15.77 2.79
N LEU A 247 -18.60 -16.57 3.03
CA LEU A 247 -17.26 -16.34 2.47
C LEU A 247 -16.55 -17.68 2.22
N VAL A 248 -15.88 -17.79 1.08
CA VAL A 248 -15.04 -18.95 0.74
C VAL A 248 -13.65 -18.46 0.38
N LEU A 249 -12.66 -18.84 1.18
CA LEU A 249 -11.24 -18.59 0.88
C LEU A 249 -10.65 -19.79 0.14
N SER A 250 -10.08 -19.52 -1.03
CA SER A 250 -9.48 -20.52 -1.92
C SER A 250 -8.01 -20.17 -2.18
N PRO A 251 -7.13 -21.14 -2.53
CA PRO A 251 -5.74 -20.83 -2.90
C PRO A 251 -5.66 -19.78 -4.02
N GLY A 252 -4.71 -18.85 -3.93
CA GLY A 252 -4.54 -17.73 -4.86
C GLY A 252 -5.50 -16.55 -4.64
N MET A 253 -6.51 -16.69 -3.77
CA MET A 253 -7.41 -15.61 -3.41
C MET A 253 -6.71 -14.61 -2.48
N ARG A 254 -6.82 -13.32 -2.79
CA ARG A 254 -6.28 -12.22 -1.99
C ARG A 254 -7.42 -11.28 -1.63
N LEU A 255 -7.96 -11.44 -0.43
CA LEU A 255 -9.11 -10.69 0.05
C LEU A 255 -8.65 -9.45 0.82
N GLY A 256 -8.96 -8.25 0.32
CA GLY A 256 -8.76 -7.01 1.06
C GLY A 256 -9.96 -6.69 1.96
N LEU A 257 -9.71 -6.32 3.22
CA LEU A 257 -10.74 -5.92 4.18
C LEU A 257 -10.70 -4.41 4.42
N LEU A 258 -11.82 -3.74 4.15
CA LEU A 258 -11.99 -2.29 4.27
C LEU A 258 -13.01 -1.92 5.35
N GLY A 259 -12.95 -0.68 5.81
CA GLY A 259 -13.93 -0.10 6.73
C GLY A 259 -13.30 0.75 7.84
N PRO A 260 -14.09 1.53 8.58
CA PRO A 260 -13.60 2.45 9.61
C PRO A 260 -12.93 1.72 10.78
N ASN A 261 -12.18 2.48 11.59
CA ASN A 261 -11.60 1.93 12.81
C ASN A 261 -12.69 1.42 13.76
N GLY A 262 -12.50 0.20 14.27
CA GLY A 262 -13.51 -0.46 15.10
C GLY A 262 -14.71 -1.02 14.33
N SER A 263 -14.66 -1.14 13.00
CA SER A 263 -15.69 -1.86 12.21
C SER A 263 -15.69 -3.37 12.42
N GLY A 264 -14.63 -3.91 13.02
CA GLY A 264 -14.52 -5.33 13.36
C GLY A 264 -13.61 -6.17 12.44
N LYS A 265 -12.78 -5.54 11.61
CA LYS A 265 -11.79 -6.20 10.72
C LYS A 265 -10.94 -7.25 11.44
N THR A 266 -10.27 -6.86 12.52
CA THR A 266 -9.49 -7.79 13.38
C THR A 266 -10.34 -8.90 13.98
N THR A 267 -11.61 -8.61 14.30
CA THR A 267 -12.53 -9.64 14.82
C THR A 267 -12.86 -10.65 13.74
N LEU A 268 -13.12 -10.20 12.51
CA LEU A 268 -13.34 -11.08 11.36
C LEU A 268 -12.11 -11.94 11.08
N LEU A 269 -10.89 -11.38 11.12
CA LEU A 269 -9.65 -12.17 11.01
C LEU A 269 -9.57 -13.27 12.07
N ARG A 270 -9.90 -12.97 13.34
CA ARG A 270 -9.89 -13.96 14.43
C ARG A 270 -10.96 -15.05 14.26
N LEU A 271 -12.13 -14.72 13.70
CA LEU A 271 -13.16 -15.70 13.34
C LEU A 271 -12.65 -16.63 12.23
N LEU A 272 -12.06 -16.07 11.17
CA LEU A 272 -11.50 -16.84 10.05
C LEU A 272 -10.30 -17.69 10.47
N ALA A 273 -9.51 -17.23 11.44
CA ALA A 273 -8.42 -18.01 12.04
C ALA A 273 -8.89 -19.17 12.94
N GLY A 274 -10.17 -19.20 13.33
CA GLY A 274 -10.68 -20.12 14.36
C GLY A 274 -10.26 -19.76 15.78
N ALA A 275 -9.61 -18.60 16.00
CA ALA A 275 -9.21 -18.10 17.31
C ALA A 275 -10.40 -17.55 18.12
N LEU A 276 -11.50 -17.20 17.44
CA LEU A 276 -12.75 -16.77 18.04
C LEU A 276 -13.91 -17.58 17.46
N ALA A 277 -14.83 -18.02 18.32
CA ALA A 277 -16.03 -18.72 17.87
C ALA A 277 -17.12 -17.72 17.40
N PRO A 278 -17.84 -18.02 16.32
CA PRO A 278 -19.00 -17.23 15.90
C PRO A 278 -20.18 -17.43 16.86
N ASP A 279 -21.06 -16.44 16.94
CA ASP A 279 -22.30 -16.57 17.72
C ASP A 279 -23.41 -17.23 16.88
N ARG A 280 -23.36 -17.05 15.55
CA ARG A 280 -24.27 -17.64 14.56
C ARG A 280 -23.50 -18.07 13.31
N GLY A 281 -24.02 -19.05 12.60
CA GLY A 281 -23.38 -19.61 11.40
C GLY A 281 -22.23 -20.56 11.74
N THR A 282 -21.41 -20.87 10.74
CA THR A 282 -20.29 -21.82 10.87
C THR A 282 -19.05 -21.33 10.14
N VAL A 283 -17.87 -21.62 10.69
CA VAL A 283 -16.59 -21.50 9.99
C VAL A 283 -15.99 -22.90 9.92
N GLN A 284 -15.74 -23.38 8.70
CA GLN A 284 -15.12 -24.67 8.44
C GLN A 284 -13.74 -24.46 7.83
N HIS A 285 -12.72 -25.08 8.41
CA HIS A 285 -11.36 -25.09 7.89
C HIS A 285 -11.10 -26.39 7.18
N ALA A 286 -10.28 -26.35 6.13
CA ALA A 286 -9.72 -27.57 5.55
C ALA A 286 -8.85 -28.31 6.58
N ASP A 287 -8.79 -29.64 6.45
CA ASP A 287 -7.95 -30.47 7.30
C ASP A 287 -6.48 -30.00 7.27
N ASP A 288 -5.85 -30.03 8.44
CA ASP A 288 -4.45 -29.61 8.68
C ASP A 288 -4.10 -28.21 8.11
N LEU A 289 -5.08 -27.29 8.02
CA LEU A 289 -4.86 -25.92 7.54
C LEU A 289 -3.83 -25.18 8.40
N ARG A 290 -2.74 -24.72 7.77
CA ARG A 290 -1.74 -23.89 8.44
C ARG A 290 -2.11 -22.42 8.27
N VAL A 291 -2.64 -21.81 9.33
CA VAL A 291 -2.95 -20.38 9.35
C VAL A 291 -1.80 -19.63 9.99
N SER A 292 -1.31 -18.59 9.32
CA SER A 292 -0.33 -17.67 9.87
C SER A 292 -0.96 -16.29 10.00
N HIS A 293 -0.97 -15.76 11.23
CA HIS A 293 -1.66 -14.51 11.55
C HIS A 293 -0.66 -13.46 12.03
N PHE A 294 -0.67 -12.31 11.37
CA PHE A 294 0.03 -11.10 11.76
C PHE A 294 -0.99 -10.14 12.39
N ASP A 295 -0.99 -10.05 13.71
CA ASP A 295 -1.90 -9.16 14.47
C ASP A 295 -1.29 -7.75 14.59
N GLN A 296 -2.12 -6.71 14.45
CA GLN A 296 -1.77 -5.31 14.67
C GLN A 296 -1.18 -5.09 16.08
N HIS A 297 -1.68 -5.82 17.08
CA HIS A 297 -1.09 -5.92 18.41
C HIS A 297 0.04 -6.94 18.42
N ARG A 298 1.02 -6.72 17.53
CA ARG A 298 2.36 -7.33 17.46
C ARG A 298 2.58 -8.32 18.59
N ALA A 299 2.13 -9.56 18.40
CA ALA A 299 2.04 -10.55 19.48
C ALA A 299 3.32 -10.49 20.33
N GLY A 300 3.15 -10.01 21.56
CA GLY A 300 4.15 -9.32 22.36
C GLY A 300 5.54 -9.94 22.26
N LEU A 301 6.39 -9.34 21.44
CA LEU A 301 7.82 -9.54 21.61
C LEU A 301 8.15 -8.95 22.98
N ASP A 302 8.58 -9.80 23.89
CA ASP A 302 9.09 -9.36 25.18
C ASP A 302 10.17 -8.29 24.91
N PRO A 303 9.98 -7.03 25.34
CA PRO A 303 10.92 -5.95 25.06
C PRO A 303 12.33 -6.23 25.58
N THR A 304 12.43 -7.10 26.59
CA THR A 304 13.71 -7.50 27.21
C THR A 304 14.38 -8.67 26.48
N MET A 305 13.67 -9.36 25.60
CA MET A 305 14.20 -10.48 24.83
C MET A 305 15.29 -10.00 23.86
N PRO A 306 16.42 -10.73 23.74
CA PRO A 306 17.44 -10.40 22.76
C PRO A 306 16.96 -10.70 21.33
N LEU A 307 17.35 -9.85 20.37
CA LEU A 307 16.99 -9.96 18.97
C LEU A 307 17.23 -11.37 18.38
N ARG A 308 18.33 -12.04 18.77
CA ARG A 308 18.60 -13.42 18.33
C ARG A 308 17.45 -14.38 18.61
N ARG A 309 16.82 -14.26 19.79
CA ARG A 309 15.76 -15.16 20.25
C ARG A 309 14.41 -14.76 19.68
N ALA A 310 14.23 -13.47 19.37
CA ALA A 310 13.07 -13.00 18.63
C ALA A 310 13.07 -13.53 17.19
N LEU A 311 14.25 -13.55 16.53
CA LEU A 311 14.40 -14.07 15.17
C LEU A 311 14.41 -15.60 15.09
N ALA A 312 14.97 -16.27 16.09
CA ALA A 312 15.08 -17.73 16.16
C ALA A 312 14.63 -18.22 17.55
N PRO A 313 13.33 -18.50 17.75
CA PRO A 313 12.80 -18.89 19.06
C PRO A 313 13.33 -20.24 19.57
N GLU A 314 13.56 -21.19 18.66
CA GLU A 314 13.90 -22.58 18.97
C GLU A 314 15.40 -22.88 19.05
N GLY A 315 16.27 -21.90 18.77
CA GLY A 315 17.73 -22.09 18.84
C GLY A 315 18.51 -21.07 18.02
N ASP A 316 19.72 -21.43 17.60
CA ASP A 316 20.60 -20.57 16.77
C ASP A 316 20.48 -20.88 15.26
N THR A 317 19.57 -21.79 14.89
CA THR A 317 19.26 -22.13 13.51
C THR A 317 17.77 -22.06 13.25
N VAL A 318 17.42 -21.61 12.05
CA VAL A 318 16.05 -21.54 11.56
C VAL A 318 15.94 -22.37 10.28
N VAL A 319 14.80 -23.02 10.08
CA VAL A 319 14.53 -23.74 8.83
C VAL A 319 13.73 -22.82 7.93
N TYR A 320 14.29 -22.52 6.76
CA TYR A 320 13.66 -21.67 5.75
C TYR A 320 13.81 -22.31 4.38
N LEU A 321 12.70 -22.47 3.64
CA LEU A 321 12.66 -23.20 2.35
C LEU A 321 13.31 -24.60 2.42
N GLY A 322 13.09 -25.31 3.53
CA GLY A 322 13.67 -26.65 3.77
C GLY A 322 15.19 -26.66 4.03
N ARG A 323 15.83 -25.50 4.18
CA ARG A 323 17.26 -25.36 4.48
C ARG A 323 17.48 -24.81 5.88
N ALA A 324 18.41 -25.40 6.62
CA ALA A 324 18.85 -24.87 7.91
C ALA A 324 19.77 -23.67 7.69
N LEU A 325 19.41 -22.52 8.26
CA LEU A 325 20.19 -21.28 8.24
C LEU A 325 20.55 -20.88 9.66
N HIS A 326 21.79 -20.44 9.86
CA HIS A 326 22.19 -19.84 11.14
C HIS A 326 21.48 -18.49 11.35
N VAL A 327 21.14 -18.16 12.60
CA VAL A 327 20.42 -16.92 12.97
C VAL A 327 21.11 -15.66 12.44
N ALA A 328 22.44 -15.62 12.41
CA ALA A 328 23.18 -14.48 11.86
C ALA A 328 22.98 -14.31 10.34
N ALA A 329 22.89 -15.42 9.59
CA ALA A 329 22.59 -15.37 8.17
C ALA A 329 21.12 -14.97 7.92
N TRP A 330 20.21 -15.44 8.78
CA TRP A 330 18.79 -15.04 8.76
C TRP A 330 18.61 -13.55 9.03
N ALA A 331 19.21 -13.05 10.11
CA ALA A 331 19.19 -11.65 10.51
C ALA A 331 19.71 -10.71 9.40
N LYS A 332 20.75 -11.13 8.69
CA LYS A 332 21.32 -10.35 7.57
C LYS A 332 20.32 -10.15 6.43
N ARG A 333 19.41 -11.10 6.17
CA ARG A 333 18.35 -10.99 5.14
C ARG A 333 17.33 -9.89 5.47
N PHE A 334 17.15 -9.59 6.76
CA PHE A 334 16.29 -8.52 7.25
C PHE A 334 17.07 -7.27 7.65
N LEU A 335 18.31 -7.13 7.16
CA LEU A 335 19.19 -5.98 7.35
C LEU A 335 19.65 -5.76 8.80
N PHE A 336 19.56 -6.79 9.65
CA PHE A 336 20.15 -6.76 10.97
C PHE A 336 21.63 -7.16 10.92
N GLN A 337 22.47 -6.33 11.54
CA GLN A 337 23.89 -6.61 11.69
C GLN A 337 24.10 -7.67 12.79
N PRO A 338 25.01 -8.64 12.61
CA PRO A 338 25.25 -9.71 13.60
C PRO A 338 25.57 -9.20 15.01
N GLU A 339 26.23 -8.04 15.12
CA GLU A 339 26.61 -7.42 16.39
C GLU A 339 25.38 -6.98 17.22
N ARG A 340 24.25 -6.72 16.54
CA ARG A 340 22.99 -6.30 17.18
C ARG A 340 22.15 -7.47 17.69
N LEU A 341 22.55 -8.72 17.42
CA LEU A 341 21.78 -9.91 17.83
C LEU A 341 21.62 -10.04 19.36
N GLY A 342 22.53 -9.44 20.14
CA GLY A 342 22.44 -9.40 21.60
C GLY A 342 21.53 -8.29 22.15
N MET A 343 21.13 -7.33 21.32
CA MET A 343 20.34 -6.16 21.73
C MET A 343 18.90 -6.55 22.12
N PRO A 344 18.31 -5.95 23.17
CA PRO A 344 16.90 -6.14 23.49
C PRO A 344 15.99 -5.58 22.39
N VAL A 345 14.91 -6.30 22.07
CA VAL A 345 13.93 -5.90 21.05
C VAL A 345 13.27 -4.55 21.36
N GLY A 346 13.14 -4.18 22.64
CA GLY A 346 12.57 -2.89 23.05
C GLY A 346 13.37 -1.67 22.59
N GLN A 347 14.65 -1.84 22.19
CA GLN A 347 15.49 -0.75 21.68
C GLN A 347 15.43 -0.60 20.15
N LEU A 348 14.69 -1.48 19.47
CA LEU A 348 14.51 -1.41 18.02
C LEU A 348 13.49 -0.33 17.64
N SER A 349 13.70 0.31 16.49
CA SER A 349 12.71 1.23 15.92
C SER A 349 11.42 0.51 15.52
N GLY A 350 10.33 1.26 15.27
CA GLY A 350 9.05 0.71 14.80
C GLY A 350 9.20 -0.22 13.60
N GLY A 351 9.92 0.23 12.57
CA GLY A 351 10.17 -0.54 11.35
C GLY A 351 11.15 -1.70 11.53
N GLU A 352 12.13 -1.57 12.43
CA GLU A 352 12.96 -2.72 12.82
C GLU A 352 12.13 -3.80 13.50
N ARG A 353 11.24 -3.44 14.44
CA ARG A 353 10.33 -4.40 15.06
C ARG A 353 9.41 -5.05 14.01
N ALA A 354 8.89 -4.28 13.06
CA ALA A 354 8.05 -4.81 11.99
C ALA A 354 8.79 -5.85 11.13
N ARG A 355 10.05 -5.59 10.78
CA ARG A 355 10.93 -6.56 10.09
C ARG A 355 11.19 -7.83 10.90
N VAL A 356 11.32 -7.74 12.23
CA VAL A 356 11.42 -8.95 13.09
C VAL A 356 10.15 -9.77 13.02
N HIS A 357 8.97 -9.15 13.03
CA HIS A 357 7.71 -9.87 12.91
C HIS A 357 7.55 -10.55 11.54
N LEU A 358 7.87 -9.85 10.45
CA LEU A 358 7.90 -10.44 9.11
C LEU A 358 8.85 -11.64 9.05
N ALA A 359 10.05 -11.51 9.63
CA ALA A 359 11.00 -12.61 9.71
C ALA A 359 10.44 -13.83 10.44
N ARG A 360 9.72 -13.65 11.54
CA ARG A 360 9.07 -14.78 12.25
C ARG A 360 7.95 -15.42 11.43
N LEU A 361 7.18 -14.60 10.70
CA LEU A 361 6.09 -15.05 9.85
C LEU A 361 6.62 -15.97 8.73
N MET A 362 7.75 -15.60 8.13
CA MET A 362 8.39 -16.35 7.03
C MET A 362 9.00 -17.70 7.44
N LEU A 363 9.21 -17.95 8.73
CA LEU A 363 9.73 -19.25 9.20
C LEU A 363 8.69 -20.36 9.15
N HIS A 364 7.40 -20.00 9.12
CA HIS A 364 6.31 -20.95 9.20
C HIS A 364 5.62 -21.04 7.83
N PRO A 365 5.64 -22.21 7.17
CA PRO A 365 4.86 -22.39 5.95
C PRO A 365 3.37 -22.25 6.26
N ALA A 366 2.67 -21.44 5.47
CA ALA A 366 1.28 -21.07 5.69
C ALA A 366 0.43 -21.39 4.46
N ASP A 367 -0.81 -21.78 4.68
CA ASP A 367 -1.82 -21.95 3.62
C ASP A 367 -2.73 -20.73 3.51
N LEU A 368 -2.93 -20.06 4.64
CA LEU A 368 -3.71 -18.86 4.79
C LEU A 368 -2.88 -17.84 5.56
N LEU A 369 -2.59 -16.71 4.94
CA LEU A 369 -1.98 -15.54 5.57
C LEU A 369 -3.09 -14.58 5.97
N LEU A 370 -3.15 -14.24 7.25
CA LEU A 370 -4.05 -13.22 7.79
C LEU A 370 -3.18 -12.05 8.25
N LEU A 371 -3.27 -10.92 7.57
CA LEU A 371 -2.40 -9.78 7.79
C LEU A 371 -3.21 -8.58 8.29
N ASP A 372 -3.02 -8.19 9.54
CA ASP A 372 -3.67 -7.04 10.16
C ASP A 372 -2.72 -5.85 10.22
N GLU A 373 -2.91 -4.90 9.30
CA GLU A 373 -2.11 -3.70 9.12
C GLU A 373 -0.59 -3.96 9.01
N PRO A 374 -0.15 -4.82 8.06
CA PRO A 374 1.26 -5.21 7.93
C PRO A 374 2.16 -4.06 7.44
N THR A 375 1.57 -3.01 6.86
CA THR A 375 2.29 -1.88 6.25
C THR A 375 2.80 -0.86 7.27
N ASN A 376 2.23 -0.84 8.47
CA ASN A 376 2.59 0.14 9.48
C ASN A 376 4.09 0.03 9.87
N ASP A 377 4.75 1.19 9.83
CA ASP A 377 6.18 1.37 10.11
C ASP A 377 7.15 0.68 9.11
N LEU A 378 6.68 0.16 7.97
CA LEU A 378 7.57 -0.38 6.94
C LEU A 378 8.06 0.72 5.99
N ASP A 379 9.33 0.62 5.59
CA ASP A 379 9.88 1.50 4.56
C ASP A 379 9.35 1.13 3.16
N ILE A 380 9.37 2.09 2.22
CA ILE A 380 8.85 1.88 0.86
C ILE A 380 9.49 0.66 0.18
N PRO A 381 10.82 0.44 0.23
CA PRO A 381 11.41 -0.75 -0.35
C PRO A 381 10.93 -2.05 0.31
N THR A 382 10.74 -2.09 1.63
CA THR A 382 10.21 -3.30 2.30
C THR A 382 8.76 -3.54 1.92
N LEU A 383 7.95 -2.48 1.73
CA LEU A 383 6.59 -2.58 1.20
C LEU A 383 6.57 -3.15 -0.22
N GLU A 384 7.42 -2.66 -1.14
CA GLU A 384 7.53 -3.17 -2.51
C GLU A 384 7.86 -4.69 -2.52
N ASN A 385 8.78 -5.15 -1.68
CA ASN A 385 9.10 -6.58 -1.57
C ASN A 385 7.96 -7.39 -0.93
N LEU A 386 7.21 -6.79 -0.01
CA LEU A 386 6.04 -7.42 0.60
C LEU A 386 4.94 -7.60 -0.45
N GLU A 387 4.70 -6.59 -1.29
CA GLU A 387 3.75 -6.64 -2.41
C GLU A 387 4.07 -7.80 -3.35
N GLU A 388 5.30 -7.85 -3.87
CA GLU A 388 5.76 -8.90 -4.78
C GLU A 388 5.61 -10.29 -4.14
N SER A 389 6.03 -10.43 -2.88
CA SER A 389 5.91 -11.72 -2.18
C SER A 389 4.45 -12.14 -1.93
N LEU A 390 3.53 -11.20 -1.71
CA LEU A 390 2.11 -11.51 -1.53
C LEU A 390 1.41 -11.82 -2.87
N GLU A 391 1.86 -11.20 -3.98
CA GLU A 391 1.40 -11.52 -5.34
C GLU A 391 1.79 -12.94 -5.75
N GLU A 392 3.02 -13.36 -5.44
CA GLU A 392 3.55 -14.68 -5.79
C GLU A 392 3.09 -15.80 -4.84
N PHE A 393 2.54 -15.46 -3.67
CA PHE A 393 2.15 -16.43 -2.66
C PHE A 393 0.99 -17.32 -3.16
N PRO A 394 1.17 -18.65 -3.25
CA PRO A 394 0.17 -19.53 -3.84
C PRO A 394 -0.98 -19.91 -2.90
N GLY A 395 -0.90 -19.56 -1.61
CA GLY A 395 -1.98 -19.76 -0.64
C GLY A 395 -3.05 -18.67 -0.73
N ALA A 396 -3.92 -18.58 0.27
CA ALA A 396 -4.86 -17.46 0.40
C ALA A 396 -4.29 -16.36 1.29
N VAL A 397 -4.61 -15.11 0.96
CA VAL A 397 -4.26 -13.93 1.77
C VAL A 397 -5.53 -13.20 2.16
N VAL A 398 -5.66 -12.82 3.42
CA VAL A 398 -6.64 -11.84 3.87
C VAL A 398 -5.87 -10.67 4.46
N LEU A 399 -6.04 -9.50 3.86
CA LEU A 399 -5.26 -8.30 4.13
C LEU A 399 -6.16 -7.20 4.67
N VAL A 400 -5.90 -6.76 5.90
CA VAL A 400 -6.41 -5.51 6.45
C VAL A 400 -5.28 -4.50 6.33
N THR A 401 -5.49 -3.42 5.62
CA THR A 401 -4.53 -2.32 5.53
C THR A 401 -5.25 -1.03 5.19
N HIS A 402 -4.72 0.09 5.63
CA HIS A 402 -5.10 1.41 5.13
C HIS A 402 -4.31 1.83 3.89
N ASP A 403 -3.29 1.07 3.49
CA ASP A 403 -2.51 1.31 2.28
C ASP A 403 -3.31 0.89 1.03
N ARG A 404 -3.83 1.90 0.34
CA ARG A 404 -4.61 1.75 -0.89
C ARG A 404 -3.80 1.21 -2.05
N PHE A 405 -2.52 1.55 -2.12
CA PHE A 405 -1.65 1.10 -3.19
C PHE A 405 -1.40 -0.41 -3.06
N LEU A 406 -1.13 -0.88 -1.84
CA LEU A 406 -1.00 -2.31 -1.55
C LEU A 406 -2.30 -3.07 -1.87
N LEU A 407 -3.46 -2.54 -1.49
CA LEU A 407 -4.75 -3.17 -1.77
C LEU A 407 -5.03 -3.28 -3.26
N GLU A 408 -4.89 -2.17 -3.99
CA GLU A 408 -5.13 -2.14 -5.44
C GLU A 408 -4.22 -3.12 -6.19
N ARG A 409 -2.97 -3.25 -5.72
CA ARG A 409 -1.98 -4.10 -6.34
C ARG A 409 -2.19 -5.59 -6.02
N VAL A 410 -2.47 -5.93 -4.76
CA VAL A 410 -2.46 -7.33 -4.28
C VAL A 410 -3.86 -7.94 -4.23
N ALA A 411 -4.89 -7.17 -3.86
CA ALA A 411 -6.22 -7.73 -3.62
C ALA A 411 -6.93 -8.11 -4.93
N THR A 412 -7.55 -9.30 -4.93
CA THR A 412 -8.41 -9.79 -6.02
C THR A 412 -9.90 -9.53 -5.77
N GLU A 413 -10.27 -9.33 -4.50
CA GLU A 413 -11.63 -9.00 -4.07
C GLU A 413 -11.54 -8.12 -2.82
N LEU A 414 -12.45 -7.17 -2.68
CA LEU A 414 -12.54 -6.29 -1.51
C LEU A 414 -13.84 -6.53 -0.75
N LEU A 415 -13.74 -6.55 0.58
CA LEU A 415 -14.86 -6.72 1.50
C LEU A 415 -14.88 -5.53 2.46
N ALA A 416 -15.86 -4.65 2.33
CA ALA A 416 -16.01 -3.49 3.20
C ALA A 416 -17.00 -3.76 4.33
N LEU A 417 -16.58 -3.47 5.57
CA LEU A 417 -17.40 -3.54 6.76
C LEU A 417 -17.92 -2.14 7.12
N ASP A 418 -19.22 -1.99 7.28
CA ASP A 418 -19.87 -0.73 7.68
C ASP A 418 -19.78 -0.44 9.19
N GLY A 419 -19.34 -1.42 9.98
CA GLY A 419 -19.27 -1.36 11.44
C GLY A 419 -20.63 -1.45 12.16
N ARG A 420 -21.70 -1.75 11.45
CA ARG A 420 -23.06 -2.01 11.95
C ARG A 420 -23.53 -3.44 11.69
N GLY A 421 -22.65 -4.28 11.16
CA GLY A 421 -22.91 -5.69 10.84
C GLY A 421 -23.11 -5.95 9.34
N GLY A 422 -23.23 -4.89 8.54
CA GLY A 422 -23.32 -4.95 7.09
C GLY A 422 -21.97 -5.14 6.44
N VAL A 423 -21.96 -5.95 5.40
CA VAL A 423 -20.78 -6.23 4.60
C VAL A 423 -21.11 -6.17 3.13
N GLU A 424 -20.29 -5.43 2.39
CA GLU A 424 -20.45 -5.22 0.95
C GLU A 424 -19.17 -5.65 0.23
N ARG A 425 -19.34 -6.22 -0.97
CA ARG A 425 -18.25 -6.72 -1.80
C ARG A 425 -18.02 -5.77 -2.96
N PHE A 426 -16.75 -5.52 -3.24
CA PHE A 426 -16.32 -4.66 -4.33
C PHE A 426 -15.27 -5.39 -5.17
N ALA A 427 -15.29 -5.13 -6.47
CA ALA A 427 -14.28 -5.66 -7.39
C ALA A 427 -12.95 -4.90 -7.26
N ASP A 428 -13.01 -3.59 -7.08
CA ASP A 428 -11.86 -2.70 -7.03
C ASP A 428 -12.07 -1.54 -6.04
N LEU A 429 -10.99 -0.79 -5.77
CA LEU A 429 -11.02 0.31 -4.82
C LEU A 429 -11.81 1.52 -5.35
N ALA A 430 -11.85 1.72 -6.68
CA ALA A 430 -12.57 2.81 -7.30
C ALA A 430 -14.09 2.70 -7.07
N GLN A 431 -14.64 1.49 -7.22
CA GLN A 431 -16.04 1.19 -6.93
C GLN A 431 -16.38 1.46 -5.46
N TRP A 432 -15.47 1.12 -4.55
CA TRP A 432 -15.62 1.41 -3.13
C TRP A 432 -15.60 2.93 -2.85
N GLU A 433 -14.64 3.67 -3.44
CA GLU A 433 -14.55 5.13 -3.29
C GLU A 433 -15.80 5.83 -3.82
N ASP A 434 -16.33 5.42 -4.98
CA ASP A 434 -17.53 6.01 -5.58
C ASP A 434 -18.78 5.75 -4.73
N ALA A 435 -18.94 4.53 -4.20
CA ALA A 435 -20.03 4.18 -3.30
C ALA A 435 -19.97 4.98 -1.98
N HIS A 436 -18.78 5.29 -1.49
CA HIS A 436 -18.58 6.08 -0.27
C HIS A 436 -18.68 7.59 -0.51
N ARG A 437 -18.36 8.07 -1.72
CA ARG A 437 -18.49 9.48 -2.12
C ARG A 437 -19.94 9.84 -2.46
N ALA A 438 -20.76 8.86 -2.84
CA ALA A 438 -22.20 9.07 -2.93
C ALA A 438 -22.73 9.46 -1.53
N PRO A 439 -23.37 10.64 -1.36
CA PRO A 439 -23.88 11.04 -0.06
C PRO A 439 -24.83 9.96 0.43
N ALA A 440 -24.56 9.42 1.63
CA ALA A 440 -25.44 8.48 2.29
C ALA A 440 -26.87 9.04 2.20
N PRO A 441 -27.87 8.25 1.72
CA PRO A 441 -29.24 8.73 1.66
C PRO A 441 -29.61 9.15 3.08
N ALA A 442 -29.88 10.45 3.25
CA ALA A 442 -30.18 11.05 4.54
C ALA A 442 -31.24 10.18 5.23
N VAL A 443 -30.89 9.63 6.39
CA VAL A 443 -31.82 8.91 7.24
C VAL A 443 -32.90 9.90 7.62
N ARG A 444 -34.04 9.83 6.91
CA ARG A 444 -35.24 10.56 7.29
C ARG A 444 -35.77 9.90 8.56
N ALA A 445 -35.52 10.57 9.68
CA ALA A 445 -36.39 10.46 10.83
C ALA A 445 -37.79 10.90 10.39
N ASP A 446 -38.74 9.97 10.35
CA ASP A 446 -40.02 10.12 11.05
C ASP A 446 -40.92 8.89 10.89
N GLY A 447 -41.57 8.55 12.00
CA GLY A 447 -42.52 7.45 12.12
C GLY A 447 -43.86 7.70 11.42
N GLY A 448 -44.51 6.60 11.09
CA GLY A 448 -45.88 6.54 10.56
C GLY A 448 -46.03 5.36 9.60
N PRO A 449 -47.01 4.46 9.80
CA PRO A 449 -47.06 3.19 9.09
C PRO A 449 -47.46 3.43 7.62
N ARG A 450 -46.57 3.07 6.70
CA ARG A 450 -46.88 3.00 5.27
C ARG A 450 -46.94 1.55 4.85
N GLU A 451 -48.11 1.20 4.30
CA GLU A 451 -48.41 -0.06 3.64
C GLU A 451 -47.30 -0.47 2.68
N ALA A 452 -46.91 -1.74 2.81
CA ALA A 452 -45.94 -2.38 1.96
C ALA A 452 -46.46 -2.48 0.52
N VAL A 453 -46.03 -1.58 -0.34
CA VAL A 453 -46.02 -1.83 -1.78
C VAL A 453 -44.77 -2.64 -2.07
N ALA A 454 -44.94 -3.95 -2.19
CA ALA A 454 -43.90 -4.87 -2.61
C ALA A 454 -43.37 -4.45 -4.00
N ARG A 455 -42.19 -3.83 -4.03
CA ARG A 455 -41.38 -3.78 -5.25
C ARG A 455 -40.70 -5.13 -5.39
N VAL A 456 -41.21 -5.92 -6.33
CA VAL A 456 -40.53 -7.10 -6.87
C VAL A 456 -39.18 -6.65 -7.40
N ILE A 457 -38.11 -7.04 -6.70
CA ILE A 457 -36.75 -6.99 -7.22
C ILE A 457 -36.71 -8.03 -8.34
N ALA A 458 -36.66 -7.55 -9.60
CA ALA A 458 -36.45 -8.41 -10.74
C ALA A 458 -35.06 -9.03 -10.63
N GLY A 459 -35.00 -10.35 -10.48
CA GLY A 459 -33.75 -11.11 -10.52
C GLY A 459 -33.04 -10.98 -11.87
N PRO A 460 -31.77 -11.45 -11.96
CA PRO A 460 -30.95 -11.30 -13.15
C PRO A 460 -31.64 -11.96 -14.35
N LYS A 461 -31.85 -11.17 -15.40
CA LYS A 461 -32.44 -11.66 -16.66
C LYS A 461 -31.40 -12.52 -17.38
N ARG A 462 -31.60 -13.84 -17.37
CA ARG A 462 -30.91 -14.77 -18.28
C ARG A 462 -30.99 -14.25 -19.72
N LEU A 463 -29.90 -14.37 -20.47
CA LEU A 463 -29.83 -14.03 -21.90
C LEU A 463 -31.05 -14.55 -22.67
N GLY A 464 -31.78 -13.63 -23.32
CA GLY A 464 -32.84 -13.98 -24.25
C GLY A 464 -32.28 -14.70 -25.50
N TYR A 465 -33.14 -15.40 -26.27
CA TYR A 465 -32.72 -16.14 -27.47
C TYR A 465 -31.91 -15.29 -28.47
N ARG A 466 -32.32 -14.03 -28.68
CA ARG A 466 -31.61 -13.08 -29.57
C ARG A 466 -30.26 -12.62 -28.99
N GLU A 467 -30.18 -12.40 -27.68
CA GLU A 467 -28.94 -11.99 -27.01
C GLU A 467 -27.93 -13.14 -26.95
N ARG A 468 -28.40 -14.40 -26.83
CA ARG A 468 -27.55 -15.60 -26.92
C ARG A 468 -26.96 -15.77 -28.32
N GLN A 469 -27.78 -15.62 -29.36
CA GLN A 469 -27.30 -15.66 -30.74
C GLN A 469 -26.33 -14.50 -31.04
N GLU A 470 -26.57 -13.32 -30.45
CA GLU A 470 -25.65 -12.18 -30.54
C GLU A 470 -24.31 -12.49 -29.86
N TRP A 471 -24.31 -13.05 -28.65
CA TRP A 471 -23.12 -13.45 -27.88
C TRP A 471 -22.30 -14.52 -28.61
N GLU A 472 -22.95 -15.58 -29.12
CA GLU A 472 -22.30 -16.64 -29.90
C GLU A 472 -21.61 -16.10 -31.17
N SER A 473 -22.15 -15.04 -31.77
CA SER A 473 -21.55 -14.38 -32.96
C SER A 473 -20.53 -13.29 -32.64
N MET A 474 -20.33 -12.96 -31.36
CA MET A 474 -19.57 -11.77 -30.97
C MET A 474 -18.07 -11.95 -31.14
N GLU A 475 -17.55 -13.15 -30.88
CA GLU A 475 -16.12 -13.47 -31.09
C GLU A 475 -15.71 -13.28 -32.55
N ASP A 476 -16.50 -13.80 -33.50
CA ASP A 476 -16.27 -13.63 -34.93
C ASP A 476 -16.31 -12.16 -35.36
N ARG A 477 -17.23 -11.38 -34.77
CA ARG A 477 -17.37 -9.93 -35.05
C ARG A 477 -16.21 -9.11 -34.50
N ILE A 478 -15.72 -9.45 -33.30
CA ILE A 478 -14.54 -8.82 -32.69
C ILE A 478 -13.32 -9.12 -33.55
N LEU A 479 -13.09 -10.39 -33.92
CA LEU A 479 -11.97 -10.79 -34.75
C LEU A 479 -11.96 -10.07 -36.12
N ALA A 480 -13.13 -9.93 -36.75
CA ALA A 480 -13.27 -9.17 -37.99
C ALA A 480 -12.97 -7.67 -37.82
N ALA A 481 -13.43 -7.07 -36.71
CA ALA A 481 -13.19 -5.66 -36.42
C ALA A 481 -11.71 -5.38 -36.09
N GLU A 482 -11.05 -6.27 -35.35
CA GLU A 482 -9.60 -6.20 -35.06
C GLU A 482 -8.77 -6.33 -36.34
N SER A 483 -9.15 -7.24 -37.24
CA SER A 483 -8.50 -7.39 -38.54
C SER A 483 -8.61 -6.11 -39.37
N ALA A 484 -9.79 -5.49 -39.42
CA ALA A 484 -10.01 -4.22 -40.11
C ALA A 484 -9.22 -3.05 -39.48
N LEU A 485 -9.09 -3.01 -38.15
CA LEU A 485 -8.26 -2.03 -37.46
C LEU A 485 -6.77 -2.22 -37.79
N ALA A 486 -6.29 -3.46 -37.81
CA ALA A 486 -4.91 -3.77 -38.17
C ALA A 486 -4.60 -3.35 -39.62
N GLU A 487 -5.53 -3.55 -40.56
CA GLU A 487 -5.40 -3.07 -41.95
C GLU A 487 -5.33 -1.54 -42.03
N CYS A 488 -6.18 -0.83 -41.28
CA CYS A 488 -6.16 0.64 -41.22
C CYS A 488 -4.86 1.18 -40.62
N GLN A 489 -4.34 0.52 -39.59
CA GLN A 489 -3.06 0.87 -38.95
C GLN A 489 -1.87 0.59 -39.86
N ALA A 490 -1.87 -0.53 -40.59
CA ALA A 490 -0.84 -0.83 -41.58
C ALA A 490 -0.84 0.22 -42.71
N ALA A 491 -2.02 0.63 -43.18
CA ALA A 491 -2.17 1.67 -44.20
C ALA A 491 -1.70 3.07 -43.75
N LEU A 492 -1.63 3.35 -42.44
CA LEU A 492 -1.04 4.57 -41.86
C LEU A 492 0.49 4.55 -41.87
N THR A 493 1.10 3.36 -41.83
CA THR A 493 2.56 3.20 -41.85
C THR A 493 3.18 3.17 -43.24
N ASP A 494 2.37 3.28 -44.30
CA ASP A 494 2.81 3.32 -45.69
C ASP A 494 3.62 4.61 -45.99
N PRO A 495 4.94 4.51 -46.29
CA PRO A 495 5.78 5.68 -46.58
C PRO A 495 5.32 6.52 -47.77
N ALA A 496 4.52 5.94 -48.69
CA ALA A 496 4.00 6.64 -49.86
C ALA A 496 2.94 7.70 -49.50
N VAL A 497 2.32 7.60 -48.32
CA VAL A 497 1.19 8.43 -47.88
C VAL A 497 1.64 9.63 -47.06
N ALA A 498 2.86 9.60 -46.52
CA ALA A 498 3.44 10.67 -45.71
C ALA A 498 3.59 12.03 -46.46
N ALA A 499 3.49 12.02 -47.79
CA ALA A 499 3.61 13.22 -48.62
C ALA A 499 2.28 13.97 -48.85
N ASP A 500 1.12 13.37 -48.55
CA ASP A 500 -0.21 13.96 -48.75
C ASP A 500 -0.97 14.07 -47.43
N SER A 501 -1.05 15.30 -46.91
CA SER A 501 -1.70 15.59 -45.62
C SER A 501 -3.21 15.31 -45.61
N ALA A 502 -3.89 15.40 -46.74
CA ALA A 502 -5.32 15.08 -46.84
C ALA A 502 -5.56 13.57 -46.81
N GLU A 503 -4.66 12.79 -47.41
CA GLU A 503 -4.72 11.33 -47.38
C GLU A 503 -4.40 10.78 -45.98
N VAL A 504 -3.38 11.33 -45.30
CA VAL A 504 -3.06 10.98 -43.90
C VAL A 504 -4.26 11.24 -42.98
N ALA A 505 -4.91 12.41 -43.09
CA ALA A 505 -6.07 12.75 -42.28
C ALA A 505 -7.25 11.78 -42.51
N ARG A 506 -7.51 11.37 -43.76
CA ARG A 506 -8.55 10.37 -44.08
C ARG A 506 -8.23 9.00 -43.47
N ARG A 507 -6.99 8.52 -43.59
CA ARG A 507 -6.60 7.21 -43.05
C ARG A 507 -6.58 7.19 -41.52
N TYR A 508 -6.19 8.31 -40.90
CA TYR A 508 -6.27 8.47 -39.44
C TYR A 508 -7.72 8.41 -38.96
N ALA A 509 -8.63 9.13 -39.62
CA ALA A 509 -10.06 9.08 -39.31
C ALA A 509 -10.66 7.68 -39.50
N ALA A 510 -10.22 6.93 -40.52
CA ALA A 510 -10.66 5.56 -40.75
C ALA A 510 -10.16 4.59 -39.64
N ALA A 511 -8.89 4.72 -39.23
CA ALA A 511 -8.33 3.92 -38.13
C ALA A 511 -9.01 4.25 -36.79
N GLU A 512 -9.32 5.51 -36.55
CA GLU A 512 -10.05 5.95 -35.35
C GLU A 512 -11.47 5.37 -35.32
N ALA A 513 -12.19 5.40 -36.45
CA ALA A 513 -13.51 4.77 -36.56
C ALA A 513 -13.45 3.24 -36.34
N ALA A 514 -12.43 2.57 -36.88
CA ALA A 514 -12.22 1.14 -36.67
C ALA A 514 -11.93 0.81 -35.19
N ARG A 515 -11.14 1.65 -34.50
CA ARG A 515 -10.84 1.51 -33.07
C ARG A 515 -12.11 1.64 -32.21
N HIS A 516 -12.91 2.67 -32.45
CA HIS A 516 -14.19 2.86 -31.76
C HIS A 516 -15.16 1.68 -31.99
N SER A 517 -15.13 1.05 -33.18
CA SER A 517 -15.94 -0.13 -33.48
C SER A 517 -15.51 -1.35 -32.64
N VAL A 518 -14.21 -1.56 -32.45
CA VAL A 518 -13.66 -2.63 -31.61
C VAL A 518 -14.04 -2.40 -30.14
N GLU A 519 -13.86 -1.19 -29.61
CA GLU A 519 -14.23 -0.85 -28.23
C GLU A 519 -15.73 -1.05 -27.96
N ALA A 520 -16.60 -0.68 -28.91
CA ALA A 520 -18.04 -0.88 -28.79
C ALA A 520 -18.43 -2.37 -28.76
N LEU A 521 -17.74 -3.22 -29.54
CA LEU A 521 -17.99 -4.66 -29.55
C LEU A 521 -17.52 -5.33 -28.25
N TYR A 522 -16.36 -4.94 -27.71
CA TYR A 522 -15.89 -5.44 -26.41
C TYR A 522 -16.80 -5.02 -25.26
N SER A 523 -17.27 -3.77 -25.24
CA SER A 523 -18.25 -3.29 -24.25
C SER A 523 -19.56 -4.09 -24.33
N ARG A 524 -20.07 -4.31 -25.55
CA ARG A 524 -21.28 -5.12 -25.76
C ARG A 524 -21.10 -6.59 -25.38
N TRP A 525 -19.91 -7.16 -25.63
CA TRP A 525 -19.58 -8.51 -25.21
C TRP A 525 -19.58 -8.64 -23.69
N ALA A 526 -18.95 -7.69 -22.98
CA ALA A 526 -18.94 -7.65 -21.51
C ALA A 526 -20.35 -7.56 -20.90
N GLU A 527 -21.24 -6.75 -21.50
CA GLU A 527 -22.66 -6.68 -21.09
C GLU A 527 -23.41 -8.01 -21.24
N LEU A 528 -23.13 -8.75 -22.32
CA LEU A 528 -23.78 -10.04 -22.60
C LEU A 528 -23.18 -11.15 -21.73
N ASP A 529 -21.88 -11.13 -21.49
CA ASP A 529 -21.16 -12.09 -20.65
C ASP A 529 -21.60 -11.98 -19.18
N ALA A 530 -21.77 -10.75 -18.68
CA ALA A 530 -22.32 -10.47 -17.35
C ALA A 530 -23.79 -10.89 -17.15
N LYS A 531 -24.53 -11.20 -18.23
CA LYS A 531 -25.89 -11.77 -18.18
C LYS A 531 -25.90 -13.30 -18.34
N GLN A 532 -24.79 -13.88 -18.78
CA GLN A 532 -24.60 -15.33 -18.94
C GLN A 532 -24.15 -15.98 -17.63
N HIS A 533 -23.23 -15.32 -16.94
CA HIS A 533 -22.73 -15.66 -15.61
C HIS A 533 -23.57 -15.02 -14.50
#